data_AF-A0A6B3H945-F1
#
_entry.id   AF-A0A6B3H945-F1
#
_cell.length_a   1.000
_cell.length_b   1.000
_cell.length_c   1.000
_cell.angle_alpha   90.00
_cell.angle_beta   90.00
_cell.angle_gamma   90.00
#
_symmetry.space_group_name_H-M   'P 1'
#
loop_
_entity.id
_entity.type
_entity.pdbx_description
1 polymer ?
#
loop_
_entity_poly.entity_id
_entity_poly.type
_entity_poly.pdbx_seq_one_letter_code
_entity_poly.pdbx_strand_id
1 'polypeptide(L)'
;GIGGAIIVGPVLDCLPGAFWELVGIGTLVVFASGAVGVALQSVAGTVGLGLTILIFTILGNPSSGGVYPSSLLPPFWSAIGQALPPGAGTTVVRNTVYFDGNATTGALWILGAWAFGGVVVAILAAALREGRKRRGPRTDTAAAAAV
;
A
#
# COMPACT_ATOMS: atom_id res chain seq x y z
N GLY A 1 -7.42 -1.70 8.87
CA GLY A 1 -8.51 -2.66 8.64
C GLY A 1 -9.28 -2.87 9.92
N ILE A 2 -9.76 -4.09 10.17
CA ILE A 2 -10.66 -4.42 11.29
C ILE A 2 -10.20 -3.90 12.65
N GLY A 3 -8.94 -4.16 13.04
CA GLY A 3 -8.42 -3.71 14.34
C GLY A 3 -8.46 -2.20 14.53
N GLY A 4 -8.15 -1.43 13.49
CA GLY A 4 -8.25 0.04 13.54
C GLY A 4 -9.69 0.52 13.71
N ALA A 5 -10.64 -0.10 13.00
CA ALA A 5 -12.06 0.23 13.13
C ALA A 5 -12.62 -0.13 14.52
N ILE A 6 -12.17 -1.23 15.13
CA ILE A 6 -12.53 -1.60 16.51
C ILE A 6 -12.01 -0.55 17.51
N ILE A 7 -10.75 -0.14 17.36
CA ILE A 7 -10.13 0.85 18.25
C ILE A 7 -10.86 2.19 18.15
N VAL A 8 -11.08 2.66 16.92
CA VAL A 8 -11.65 3.98 16.65
C VAL A 8 -13.15 4.06 16.94
N GLY A 9 -13.92 3.01 16.61
CA GLY A 9 -15.36 2.98 16.85
C GLY A 9 -15.67 2.49 18.28
N PRO A 10 -15.86 1.17 18.51
CA PRO A 10 -16.30 0.64 19.80
C PRO A 10 -15.45 1.00 21.03
N VAL A 11 -14.12 1.13 20.89
CA VAL A 11 -13.23 1.32 22.06
C VAL A 11 -13.08 2.79 22.44
N LEU A 12 -12.80 3.67 21.47
CA LEU A 12 -12.56 5.09 21.69
C LEU A 12 -13.77 5.99 21.41
N ASP A 13 -14.79 5.47 20.74
CA ASP A 13 -16.00 6.18 20.31
C ASP A 13 -15.71 7.50 19.57
N CYS A 14 -14.63 7.53 18.79
CA CYS A 14 -14.15 8.76 18.15
C CYS A 14 -14.71 8.99 16.74
N LEU A 15 -15.15 7.93 16.06
CA LEU A 15 -15.85 8.00 14.76
C LEU A 15 -17.07 7.05 14.77
N PRO A 16 -18.15 7.37 15.51
CA PRO A 16 -19.33 6.53 15.60
C PRO A 16 -20.08 6.46 14.25
N GLY A 17 -20.70 5.31 13.96
CA GLY A 17 -21.60 5.13 12.82
C GLY A 17 -20.98 4.68 11.50
N ALA A 18 -19.65 4.73 11.33
CA ALA A 18 -18.97 4.39 10.07
C ALA A 18 -18.12 3.10 10.16
N PHE A 19 -18.51 2.14 11.00
CA PHE A 19 -17.65 0.99 11.32
C PHE A 19 -17.26 0.17 10.09
N TRP A 20 -18.24 -0.21 9.27
CA TRP A 20 -18.00 -1.07 8.11
C TRP A 20 -17.22 -0.34 7.01
N GLU A 21 -17.45 0.95 6.86
CA GLU A 21 -16.72 1.84 5.97
C GLU A 21 -15.25 1.93 6.40
N LEU A 22 -14.98 2.17 7.69
CA LEU A 22 -13.63 2.23 8.25
C LEU A 22 -12.90 0.89 8.12
N VAL A 23 -13.60 -0.24 8.26
CA VAL A 23 -13.05 -1.57 7.96
C VAL A 23 -12.63 -1.66 6.50
N GLY A 24 -13.51 -1.29 5.57
CA GLY A 24 -13.25 -1.34 4.13
C GLY A 24 -12.08 -0.46 3.71
N ILE A 25 -12.12 0.82 4.09
CA ILE A 25 -11.09 1.81 3.79
C ILE A 25 -9.75 1.38 4.40
N GLY A 26 -9.76 1.03 5.69
CA GLY A 26 -8.56 0.59 6.38
C GLY A 26 -8.01 -0.74 5.87
N THR A 27 -8.83 -1.59 5.25
CA THR A 27 -8.36 -2.82 4.60
C THR A 27 -7.73 -2.51 3.27
N LEU A 28 -8.35 -1.64 2.47
CA LEU A 28 -7.81 -1.21 1.18
C LEU A 28 -6.45 -0.50 1.33
N VAL A 29 -6.29 0.39 2.31
CA VAL A 29 -5.02 1.09 2.58
C VAL A 29 -3.91 0.10 2.96
N VAL A 30 -4.20 -0.84 3.87
CA VAL A 30 -3.24 -1.86 4.32
C VAL A 30 -2.91 -2.82 3.18
N PHE A 31 -3.90 -3.24 2.41
CA PHE A 31 -3.71 -4.10 1.25
C PHE A 31 -2.86 -3.43 0.18
N ALA A 32 -3.15 -2.17 -0.17
CA ALA A 32 -2.38 -1.40 -1.15
C ALA A 32 -0.91 -1.28 -0.72
N SER A 33 -0.68 -0.88 0.52
CA SER A 33 0.66 -0.70 1.07
C SER A 33 1.42 -2.04 1.17
N GLY A 34 0.73 -3.10 1.62
CA GLY A 34 1.28 -4.44 1.73
C GLY A 34 1.63 -5.06 0.37
N ALA A 35 0.76 -4.92 -0.63
CA ALA A 35 1.01 -5.40 -1.99
C ALA A 35 2.25 -4.75 -2.60
N VAL A 36 2.41 -3.45 -2.41
CA VAL A 36 3.61 -2.71 -2.85
C VAL A 36 4.83 -3.14 -2.06
N GLY A 37 4.69 -3.37 -0.75
CA GLY A 37 5.77 -3.91 0.08
C GLY A 37 6.29 -5.25 -0.43
N VAL A 38 5.37 -6.18 -0.72
CA VAL A 38 5.70 -7.47 -1.33
C VAL A 38 6.33 -7.28 -2.71
N ALA A 39 5.80 -6.40 -3.55
CA ALA A 39 6.35 -6.09 -4.86
C ALA A 39 7.81 -5.62 -4.76
N LEU A 40 8.07 -4.59 -3.95
CA LEU A 40 9.41 -4.04 -3.76
C LEU A 40 10.36 -5.07 -3.14
N GLN A 41 9.93 -5.82 -2.14
CA GLN A 41 10.72 -6.88 -1.53
C GLN A 41 11.02 -8.02 -2.52
N SER A 42 10.07 -8.36 -3.39
CA SER A 42 10.24 -9.38 -4.43
C SER A 42 11.18 -8.96 -5.56
N VAL A 43 11.43 -7.67 -5.74
CA VAL A 43 12.35 -7.15 -6.77
C VAL A 43 13.73 -6.84 -6.19
N ALA A 44 13.77 -6.21 -5.01
CA ALA A 44 14.99 -5.65 -4.42
C ALA A 44 15.41 -6.31 -3.08
N GLY A 45 14.72 -7.35 -2.62
CA GLY A 45 15.03 -8.04 -1.36
C GLY A 45 14.88 -7.11 -0.15
N THR A 46 15.85 -7.16 0.77
CA THR A 46 15.85 -6.34 2.00
C THR A 46 15.81 -4.83 1.71
N VAL A 47 16.45 -4.38 0.62
CA VAL A 47 16.40 -2.96 0.20
C VAL A 47 14.97 -2.54 -0.14
N GLY A 48 14.18 -3.44 -0.74
CA GLY A 48 12.77 -3.19 -1.05
C GLY A 48 11.91 -2.94 0.19
N LEU A 49 12.22 -3.64 1.30
CA LEU A 49 11.57 -3.37 2.59
C LEU A 49 11.92 -1.96 3.10
N GLY A 50 13.20 -1.58 3.04
CA GLY A 50 13.65 -0.24 3.40
C GLY A 50 12.98 0.86 2.57
N LEU A 51 12.83 0.65 1.27
CA LEU A 51 12.11 1.57 0.36
C LEU A 51 10.63 1.68 0.71
N THR A 52 9.99 0.57 1.07
CA THR A 52 8.58 0.58 1.50
C THR A 52 8.39 1.45 2.74
N ILE A 53 9.27 1.30 3.72
CA ILE A 53 9.27 2.12 4.95
C ILE A 53 9.54 3.59 4.60
N LEU A 54 10.51 3.86 3.73
CA LEU A 54 10.82 5.22 3.30
C LEU A 54 9.61 5.90 2.65
N ILE A 55 8.93 5.22 1.73
CA ILE A 55 7.82 5.78 0.97
C ILE A 55 6.57 5.95 1.85
N PHE A 56 6.15 4.90 2.56
CA PHE A 56 4.87 4.94 3.27
C PHE A 56 4.98 5.49 4.68
N THR A 57 6.06 5.19 5.40
CA THR A 57 6.20 5.61 6.79
C THR A 57 6.89 6.97 6.89
N ILE A 58 8.06 7.12 6.27
CA ILE A 58 8.85 8.35 6.39
C ILE A 58 8.23 9.47 5.56
N LEU A 59 7.87 9.20 4.30
CA LEU A 59 7.27 10.22 3.44
C LEU A 59 5.74 10.31 3.61
N GLY A 60 5.07 9.18 3.76
CA GLY A 60 3.62 9.12 3.81
C GLY A 60 3.01 9.72 5.09
N ASN A 61 3.59 9.47 6.28
CA ASN A 61 2.98 9.96 7.52
C ASN A 61 2.95 11.49 7.63
N PRO A 62 4.05 12.24 7.39
CA PRO A 62 4.04 13.70 7.47
C PRO A 62 3.16 14.35 6.41
N SER A 63 3.00 13.70 5.25
CA SER A 63 2.23 14.22 4.12
C SER A 63 0.76 13.82 4.11
N SER A 64 0.35 12.90 5.00
CA SER A 64 -1.00 12.31 5.01
C SER A 64 -2.14 13.34 5.16
N GLY A 65 -1.86 14.50 5.77
CA GLY A 65 -2.88 15.52 6.03
C GLY A 65 -3.82 15.17 7.19
N GLY A 66 -3.39 14.26 8.09
CA GLY A 66 -4.19 13.82 9.23
C GLY A 66 -4.37 14.89 10.30
N VAL A 67 -3.28 15.39 10.87
CA VAL A 67 -3.31 16.42 11.93
C VAL A 67 -3.53 17.81 11.36
N TYR A 68 -2.86 18.11 10.24
CA TYR A 68 -2.96 19.40 9.55
C TYR A 68 -3.52 19.20 8.16
N PRO A 69 -4.43 20.06 7.68
CA PRO A 69 -4.89 20.02 6.30
C PRO A 69 -3.71 20.23 5.33
N SER A 70 -3.81 19.63 4.14
CA SER A 70 -2.72 19.70 3.14
C SER A 70 -2.33 21.12 2.72
N SER A 71 -3.22 22.10 2.86
CA SER A 71 -2.93 23.52 2.59
C SER A 71 -1.99 24.18 3.60
N LEU A 72 -1.86 23.61 4.81
CA LEU A 72 -0.96 24.10 5.86
C LEU A 72 0.37 23.35 5.92
N LEU A 73 0.55 22.34 5.07
CA LEU A 73 1.80 21.60 4.97
C LEU A 73 2.82 22.39 4.11
N PRO A 74 4.13 22.27 4.39
CA PRO A 74 5.15 22.78 3.48
C PRO A 74 4.95 22.25 2.05
N PRO A 75 5.33 23.01 1.00
CA PRO A 75 4.97 22.70 -0.38
C PRO A 75 5.29 21.28 -0.83
N PHE A 76 6.45 20.76 -0.42
CA PHE A 76 6.87 19.38 -0.70
C PHE A 76 5.89 18.34 -0.17
N TRP A 77 5.50 18.44 1.11
CA TRP A 77 4.62 17.49 1.77
C TRP A 77 3.18 17.57 1.23
N SER A 78 2.72 18.79 0.94
CA SER A 78 1.41 19.02 0.32
C SER A 78 1.30 18.37 -1.06
N ALA A 79 2.36 18.48 -1.87
CA ALA A 79 2.37 17.98 -3.25
C ALA A 79 2.32 16.44 -3.35
N ILE A 80 3.05 15.73 -2.48
CA ILE A 80 3.15 14.26 -2.56
C ILE A 80 2.05 13.55 -1.77
N GLY A 81 1.51 14.19 -0.74
CA GLY A 81 0.76 13.49 0.31
C GLY A 81 -0.49 12.77 -0.18
N GLN A 82 -1.29 13.45 -1.00
CA GLN A 82 -2.55 12.90 -1.49
C GLN A 82 -2.36 11.79 -2.53
N ALA A 83 -1.17 11.68 -3.12
CA ALA A 83 -0.83 10.60 -4.05
C ALA A 83 -0.35 9.32 -3.35
N LEU A 84 -0.03 9.38 -2.06
CA LEU A 84 0.42 8.23 -1.28
C LEU A 84 -0.75 7.55 -0.55
N PRO A 85 -0.69 6.22 -0.31
CA PRO A 85 -1.76 5.50 0.37
C PRO A 85 -2.15 6.09 1.74
N PRO A 86 -1.22 6.57 2.59
CA PRO A 86 -1.58 7.23 3.84
C PRO A 86 -2.44 8.48 3.64
N GLY A 87 -2.07 9.38 2.71
CA GLY A 87 -2.84 10.61 2.48
C GLY A 87 -4.17 10.38 1.77
N ALA A 88 -4.19 9.52 0.75
CA ALA A 88 -5.43 9.09 0.12
C ALA A 88 -6.37 8.43 1.15
N GLY A 89 -5.84 7.56 2.02
CA GLY A 89 -6.59 6.93 3.11
C GLY A 89 -7.20 7.95 4.07
N THR A 90 -6.42 8.94 4.53
CA THR A 90 -6.91 10.04 5.36
C THR A 90 -8.04 10.81 4.68
N THR A 91 -7.90 11.11 3.39
CA THR A 91 -8.95 11.81 2.63
C THR A 91 -10.22 10.98 2.52
N VAL A 92 -10.13 9.67 2.24
CA VAL A 92 -11.32 8.81 2.17
C VAL A 92 -12.00 8.71 3.53
N VAL A 93 -11.25 8.47 4.62
CA VAL A 93 -11.82 8.43 5.99
C VAL A 93 -12.53 9.73 6.34
N ARG A 94 -11.86 10.87 6.16
CA ARG A 94 -12.43 12.19 6.47
C ARG A 94 -13.71 12.44 5.68
N ASN A 95 -13.69 12.15 4.38
CA ASN A 95 -14.84 12.42 3.52
C ASN A 95 -16.00 11.47 3.77
N THR A 96 -15.74 10.20 4.08
CA THR A 96 -16.78 9.26 4.45
C THR A 96 -17.45 9.60 5.77
N VAL A 97 -16.67 9.99 6.79
CA VAL A 97 -17.24 10.23 8.13
C VAL A 97 -17.87 11.61 8.26
N TYR A 98 -17.27 12.65 7.67
CA TYR A 98 -17.71 14.03 7.88
C TYR A 98 -18.48 14.64 6.71
N PHE A 99 -18.45 14.02 5.53
CA PHE A 99 -18.99 14.60 4.29
C PHE A 99 -19.81 13.59 3.48
N ASP A 100 -20.40 12.59 4.13
CA ASP A 100 -21.27 11.57 3.52
C ASP A 100 -20.65 10.87 2.30
N GLY A 101 -19.32 10.72 2.29
CA GLY A 101 -18.57 10.09 1.20
C GLY A 101 -18.31 10.98 -0.02
N ASN A 102 -18.60 12.28 0.04
CA ASN A 102 -18.39 13.19 -1.09
C ASN A 102 -16.91 13.31 -1.48
N ALA A 103 -16.61 13.48 -2.77
CA ALA A 103 -15.26 13.65 -3.29
C ALA A 103 -14.24 12.54 -2.89
N THR A 104 -14.69 11.30 -2.66
CA THR A 104 -13.83 10.15 -2.30
C THR A 104 -13.25 9.41 -3.50
N THR A 105 -13.87 9.52 -4.68
CA THR A 105 -13.55 8.73 -5.88
C THR A 105 -12.08 8.86 -6.30
N GLY A 106 -11.51 10.07 -6.29
CA GLY A 106 -10.11 10.28 -6.67
C GLY A 106 -9.13 9.56 -5.73
N ALA A 107 -9.36 9.65 -4.42
CA ALA A 107 -8.51 8.99 -3.44
C ALA A 107 -8.68 7.46 -3.48
N LEU A 108 -9.89 6.94 -3.74
CA LEU A 108 -10.13 5.51 -3.97
C LEU A 108 -9.39 5.00 -5.21
N TRP A 109 -9.35 5.78 -6.30
CA TRP A 109 -8.56 5.43 -7.49
C TRP A 109 -7.07 5.35 -7.21
N ILE A 110 -6.54 6.29 -6.42
CA ILE A 110 -5.13 6.27 -6.01
C ILE A 110 -4.82 5.00 -5.20
N LEU A 111 -5.65 4.68 -4.21
CA LEU A 111 -5.51 3.46 -3.42
C LEU A 111 -5.62 2.20 -4.29
N GLY A 112 -6.59 2.17 -5.22
CA GLY A 112 -6.78 1.10 -6.18
C GLY A 112 -5.59 0.93 -7.11
N ALA A 113 -4.99 2.03 -7.58
CA ALA A 113 -3.81 2.01 -8.45
C ALA A 113 -2.58 1.46 -7.72
N TRP A 114 -2.35 1.86 -6.46
CA TRP A 114 -1.29 1.29 -5.64
C TRP A 114 -1.50 -0.20 -5.37
N ALA A 115 -2.72 -0.60 -5.02
CA ALA A 115 -3.07 -2.00 -4.81
C ALA A 115 -2.86 -2.84 -6.07
N PHE A 116 -3.43 -2.40 -7.19
CA PHE A 116 -3.32 -3.08 -8.47
C PHE A 116 -1.87 -3.15 -8.95
N GLY A 117 -1.15 -2.02 -8.93
CA GLY A 117 0.25 -1.97 -9.33
C GLY A 117 1.14 -2.86 -8.47
N GLY A 118 0.97 -2.84 -7.15
CA GLY A 118 1.67 -3.74 -6.23
C GLY A 118 1.42 -5.21 -6.54
N VAL A 119 0.15 -5.60 -6.71
CA VAL A 119 -0.22 -6.99 -7.06
C VAL A 119 0.39 -7.42 -8.39
N VAL A 120 0.28 -6.59 -9.43
CA VAL A 120 0.83 -6.89 -10.76
C VAL A 120 2.34 -7.11 -10.68
N VAL A 121 3.08 -6.19 -10.04
CA VAL A 121 4.54 -6.31 -9.92
C VAL A 121 4.93 -7.54 -9.09
N ALA A 122 4.23 -7.81 -7.98
CA ALA A 122 4.50 -8.98 -7.14
C ALA A 122 4.30 -10.30 -7.91
N ILE A 123 3.20 -10.42 -8.67
CA ILE A 123 2.91 -11.60 -9.49
C ILE A 123 3.96 -11.76 -10.60
N LEU A 124 4.30 -10.68 -11.30
CA LEU A 124 5.31 -10.72 -12.36
C LEU A 124 6.68 -11.12 -11.81
N ALA A 125 7.09 -10.55 -10.68
CA ALA A 125 8.35 -10.90 -10.03
C ALA A 125 8.38 -12.38 -9.58
N ALA A 126 7.27 -12.89 -9.05
CA ALA A 126 7.14 -14.30 -8.69
C ALA A 126 7.24 -15.22 -9.92
N ALA A 127 6.53 -14.89 -11.01
CA ALA A 127 6.55 -15.65 -12.25
C ALA A 127 7.96 -15.70 -12.88
N LEU A 128 8.68 -14.58 -12.88
CA LEU A 128 10.05 -14.50 -13.40
C LEU A 128 11.05 -15.32 -12.56
N ARG A 129 10.88 -15.34 -11.23
CA ARG A 129 11.71 -16.16 -10.33
C ARG A 129 11.47 -17.65 -10.56
N GLU A 130 10.22 -18.07 -10.74
CA GLU A 130 9.87 -19.46 -11.01
C GLU A 130 10.42 -19.94 -12.36
N GLY A 131 10.33 -19.09 -13.41
CA GLY A 131 10.92 -19.39 -14.72
C GLY A 131 12.43 -19.58 -14.69
N ARG A 132 13.16 -18.82 -13.84
CA ARG A 132 14.60 -19.01 -13.63
C ARG A 132 14.92 -20.32 -12.92
N LYS A 133 14.15 -20.70 -11.90
CA LYS A 133 14.34 -21.97 -11.18
C LYS A 133 14.14 -23.19 -12.09
N ARG A 134 13.12 -23.17 -12.96
CA ARG A 134 12.83 -24.27 -13.91
C ARG A 134 13.87 -24.44 -15.01
N ARG A 135 14.68 -23.41 -15.28
CA ARG A 135 15.79 -23.42 -16.24
C ARG A 135 17.13 -23.84 -15.61
N GLY A 136 17.13 -24.40 -14.40
CA GLY A 136 18.31 -24.93 -13.72
C GLY A 136 19.07 -25.99 -14.56
N PRO A 137 20.37 -26.21 -14.29
CA PRO A 137 21.37 -26.62 -15.27
C PRO A 137 21.05 -27.98 -15.91
N ARG A 138 20.82 -27.98 -17.22
CA ARG A 138 20.71 -29.20 -18.04
C ARG A 138 22.05 -29.70 -18.58
N THR A 139 23.18 -29.17 -18.11
CA THR A 139 24.49 -29.35 -18.77
C THR A 139 25.39 -30.45 -18.21
N ASP A 140 25.15 -31.01 -17.03
CA ASP A 140 26.21 -31.84 -16.42
C ASP A 140 25.99 -33.35 -16.56
N THR A 141 24.78 -33.81 -16.91
CA THR A 141 24.51 -35.27 -17.05
C THR A 141 24.85 -35.80 -18.44
N ALA A 142 24.79 -34.96 -19.48
CA ALA A 142 25.13 -35.38 -20.85
C ALA A 142 26.65 -35.50 -21.09
N ALA A 143 27.45 -34.69 -20.39
CA ALA A 143 28.91 -34.76 -20.47
C ALA A 143 29.48 -35.95 -19.66
N ALA A 144 28.85 -36.33 -18.53
CA ALA A 144 29.29 -37.45 -17.71
C ALA A 144 28.93 -38.84 -18.30
N ALA A 145 27.93 -38.91 -19.19
CA ALA A 145 27.57 -40.15 -19.89
C ALA A 145 28.43 -40.42 -21.15
N ALA A 146 29.35 -39.50 -21.48
CA ALA A 146 30.22 -39.58 -22.64
C ALA A 146 31.69 -39.89 -22.29
N VAL A 147 31.99 -40.24 -21.03
CA VAL A 147 33.33 -40.62 -20.53
C VAL A 147 33.32 -42.04 -19.98
#